data_AF-A0A6A5G2M4-F1
#
_entry.id   AF-A0A6A5G2M4-F1
#
_cell.length_a   1.000
_cell.length_b   1.000
_cell.length_c   1.000
_cell.angle_alpha   90.00
_cell.angle_beta   90.00
_cell.angle_gamma   90.00
#
_symmetry.space_group_name_H-M   'P 1'
#
loop_
_entity.id
_entity.type
_entity.pdbx_description
1 polymer ?
#
loop_
_entity_poly.entity_id
_entity_poly.type
_entity_poly.pdbx_seq_one_letter_code
_entity_poly.pdbx_strand_id
1 'polypeptide(L)'
;MLGKLSRILPSIQRACKNLPFRSKNSKKGKKSFPLLSLPSLILEKVFNQTEAIDLLNLTACSKNAGRAVKITSKRNSAKTCLLHLRYPRPSITISFYGFRKNLVWMFDKEEKLTKKHVQEEKTLSGYLFNTYREKKKTRHVMCRNENVREGFIKILDHFLQVFTVPIQIVVEPNLGDLMTLFNHPLLLRCSELELTRGYKQYHFGREELNAICKKIHVKDRFRVDVDTGSTNLRQIFFVENFSICNANWMCSHDLLNLDCRTAKFKRHAFKIDEIEDYALKWLSKPHKPKLERMEFAWDPLEEVWFDKLKTMEWDKTRRSKCCMKSELLTSGTYDCSAAFDFIRKDGLLASIGVVDDVGGSILLFHVWHDRFPTKTQQDLLQKKLAGLYTELPEVNELYGVGSVAERELQNPKLSIERFQELLNETYTHRIALFNSSPELEYWYGFHNQILNVMKDIRFLV
;
A
#
# COMPACT_ATOMS: atom_id res chain seq x y z
N MET A 1 27.16 17.63 -2.47
CA MET A 1 26.42 16.68 -3.33
C MET A 1 27.27 15.59 -4.00
N LEU A 2 28.61 15.66 -4.03
CA LEU A 2 29.47 14.61 -4.64
C LEU A 2 30.10 13.60 -3.67
N GLY A 3 29.93 13.75 -2.35
CA GLY A 3 30.49 12.84 -1.34
C GLY A 3 29.62 11.63 -1.00
N LYS A 4 28.37 11.58 -1.48
CA LYS A 4 27.43 10.47 -1.21
C LYS A 4 27.37 9.41 -2.32
N LEU A 5 27.80 9.75 -3.54
CA LEU A 5 27.87 8.80 -4.66
C LEU A 5 29.07 7.85 -4.60
N SER A 6 30.12 8.17 -3.83
CA SER A 6 31.32 7.33 -3.73
C SER A 6 31.16 6.08 -2.85
N ARG A 7 30.04 5.96 -2.11
CA ARG A 7 29.77 4.81 -1.22
C ARG A 7 28.93 3.69 -1.86
N ILE A 8 28.33 3.95 -3.04
CA ILE A 8 27.54 2.97 -3.82
C ILE A 8 28.45 2.08 -4.70
N LEU A 9 29.76 2.31 -4.67
CA LEU A 9 30.76 1.74 -5.58
C LEU A 9 31.54 0.45 -5.16
N PRO A 10 31.18 -0.35 -4.13
CA PRO A 10 31.85 -1.66 -3.96
C PRO A 10 31.37 -2.73 -4.97
N SER A 11 30.10 -2.70 -5.37
CA SER A 11 29.47 -3.74 -6.19
C SER A 11 29.75 -3.60 -7.69
N ILE A 12 30.11 -2.41 -8.17
CA ILE A 12 30.52 -2.19 -9.57
C ILE A 12 31.99 -2.59 -9.80
N GLN A 13 32.86 -2.53 -8.77
CA GLN A 13 34.26 -2.96 -8.90
C GLN A 13 34.39 -4.45 -9.27
N ARG A 14 33.46 -5.32 -8.85
CA ARG A 14 33.48 -6.74 -9.27
C ARG A 14 33.01 -6.94 -10.71
N ALA A 15 32.03 -6.15 -11.18
CA ALA A 15 31.53 -6.24 -12.55
C ALA A 15 32.50 -5.63 -13.59
N CYS A 16 33.34 -4.68 -13.19
CA CYS A 16 34.29 -4.00 -14.08
C CYS A 16 35.69 -4.63 -14.13
N LYS A 17 35.96 -5.76 -13.44
CA LYS A 17 37.27 -6.43 -13.45
C LYS A 17 37.73 -6.96 -14.82
N ASN A 18 36.85 -7.03 -15.81
CA ASN A 18 37.16 -7.58 -17.14
C ASN A 18 37.27 -6.54 -18.27
N LEU A 19 37.35 -5.24 -17.97
CA LEU A 19 37.56 -4.22 -19.00
C LEU A 19 39.00 -3.68 -18.96
N PRO A 20 39.78 -3.82 -20.04
CA PRO A 20 41.18 -3.41 -20.05
C PRO A 20 41.26 -1.88 -20.17
N PHE A 21 41.40 -1.18 -19.03
CA PHE A 21 41.73 0.24 -19.05
C PHE A 21 43.25 0.43 -19.18
N ARG A 22 43.66 0.78 -20.40
CA ARG A 22 45.02 1.24 -20.71
C ARG A 22 45.16 2.73 -20.40
N SER A 23 46.35 3.07 -19.90
CA SER A 23 47.05 4.36 -20.00
C SER A 23 47.07 5.33 -18.81
N LYS A 24 48.30 5.38 -18.27
CA LYS A 24 49.07 6.44 -17.59
C LYS A 24 48.63 7.90 -17.73
N ASN A 25 48.83 8.59 -16.60
CA ASN A 25 49.18 10.00 -16.36
C ASN A 25 48.28 11.13 -16.90
N SER A 26 47.57 11.79 -15.97
CA SER A 26 47.59 13.27 -15.80
C SER A 26 46.69 13.73 -14.64
N LYS A 27 47.28 14.60 -13.78
CA LYS A 27 46.70 15.60 -12.86
C LYS A 27 45.24 15.36 -12.37
N LYS A 28 45.09 14.89 -11.12
CA LYS A 28 43.78 14.59 -10.50
C LYS A 28 43.00 15.84 -10.07
N GLY A 29 42.39 16.54 -11.02
CA GLY A 29 41.06 17.10 -10.77
C GLY A 29 40.08 15.93 -10.56
N LYS A 30 39.16 16.01 -9.59
CA LYS A 30 38.14 14.96 -9.39
C LYS A 30 37.34 14.80 -10.69
N LYS A 31 37.68 13.80 -11.51
CA LYS A 31 36.89 13.45 -12.70
C LYS A 31 35.49 13.07 -12.21
N SER A 32 34.48 13.81 -12.66
CA SER A 32 33.08 13.49 -12.39
C SER A 32 32.74 12.15 -13.02
N PHE A 33 32.03 11.29 -12.28
CA PHE A 33 31.57 10.02 -12.81
C PHE A 33 30.39 10.27 -13.76
N PRO A 34 30.45 9.85 -15.04
CA PRO A 34 29.42 10.16 -16.03
C PRO A 34 28.23 9.21 -15.87
N LEU A 35 27.41 9.44 -14.83
CA LEU A 35 26.29 8.56 -14.47
C LEU A 35 25.38 8.25 -15.66
N LEU A 36 25.00 9.26 -16.45
CA LEU A 36 24.08 9.12 -17.58
C LEU A 36 24.68 8.43 -18.81
N SER A 37 25.99 8.17 -18.81
CA SER A 37 26.69 7.44 -19.87
C SER A 37 26.76 5.94 -19.58
N LEU A 38 26.20 5.48 -18.46
CA LEU A 38 26.15 4.06 -18.13
C LEU A 38 25.16 3.31 -19.03
N PRO A 39 25.38 2.01 -19.29
CA PRO A 39 24.40 1.16 -19.95
C PRO A 39 23.05 1.15 -19.22
N SER A 40 21.96 0.99 -19.97
CA SER A 40 20.58 1.05 -19.45
C SER A 40 20.33 0.12 -18.26
N LEU A 41 20.83 -1.11 -18.31
CA LEU A 41 20.69 -2.09 -17.22
C LEU A 41 21.41 -1.65 -15.93
N ILE A 42 22.54 -0.94 -16.05
CA ILE A 42 23.27 -0.43 -14.90
C ILE A 42 22.57 0.82 -14.35
N LEU A 43 22.09 1.72 -15.24
CA LEU A 43 21.25 2.84 -14.85
C LEU A 43 20.00 2.38 -14.09
N GLU A 44 19.37 1.30 -14.55
CA GLU A 44 18.22 0.70 -13.89
C GLU A 44 18.55 0.30 -12.46
N LYS A 45 19.64 -0.47 -12.27
CA LYS A 45 20.09 -0.88 -10.94
C LYS A 45 20.40 0.32 -10.04
N VAL A 46 21.09 1.33 -10.57
CA VAL A 46 21.44 2.54 -9.80
C VAL A 46 20.17 3.30 -9.40
N PHE A 47 19.23 3.52 -10.31
CA PHE A 47 17.98 4.22 -10.01
C PHE A 47 17.08 3.42 -9.07
N ASN A 48 17.08 2.09 -9.17
CA ASN A 48 16.35 1.22 -8.23
C ASN A 48 16.96 1.21 -6.82
N GLN A 49 18.21 1.64 -6.66
CA GLN A 49 18.85 1.82 -5.35
C GLN A 49 18.88 3.27 -4.87
N THR A 50 18.56 4.24 -5.74
CA THR A 50 18.58 5.67 -5.42
C THR A 50 17.35 6.08 -4.62
N GLU A 51 17.47 6.89 -3.57
CA GLU A 51 16.30 7.38 -2.82
C GLU A 51 15.32 8.16 -3.72
N ALA A 52 14.03 8.07 -3.44
CA ALA A 52 12.98 8.65 -4.29
C ALA A 52 13.11 10.17 -4.48
N ILE A 53 13.55 10.88 -3.44
CA ILE A 53 13.81 12.32 -3.50
C ILE A 53 14.99 12.65 -4.43
N ASP A 54 16.02 11.80 -4.46
CA ASP A 54 17.18 11.99 -5.32
C ASP A 54 16.84 11.69 -6.78
N LEU A 55 15.97 10.71 -7.04
CA LEU A 55 15.39 10.49 -8.37
C LEU A 55 14.59 11.71 -8.86
N LEU A 56 13.77 12.30 -7.99
CA LEU A 56 13.03 13.52 -8.32
C LEU A 56 13.98 14.71 -8.57
N ASN A 57 15.04 14.84 -7.78
CA ASN A 57 16.03 15.89 -8.02
C ASN A 57 16.76 15.67 -9.34
N LEU A 58 17.10 14.43 -9.70
CA LEU A 58 17.72 14.08 -10.98
C LEU A 58 16.81 14.45 -12.16
N THR A 59 15.49 14.26 -12.05
CA THR A 59 14.57 14.66 -13.11
C THR A 59 14.45 16.17 -13.27
N ALA A 60 14.70 16.93 -12.20
CA ALA A 60 14.76 18.39 -12.23
C ALA A 60 16.10 18.94 -12.76
N CYS A 61 17.20 18.17 -12.70
CA CYS A 61 18.54 18.66 -13.06
C CYS A 61 18.71 18.98 -14.56
N SER A 62 18.17 18.15 -15.45
CA SER A 62 18.25 18.38 -16.90
C SER A 62 17.23 17.56 -17.68
N LYS A 63 16.92 17.98 -18.92
CA LYS A 63 16.06 17.22 -19.84
C LYS A 63 16.59 15.80 -20.09
N ASN A 64 17.91 15.64 -20.21
CA ASN A 64 18.55 14.33 -20.47
C ASN A 64 18.46 13.42 -19.25
N ALA A 65 18.75 13.93 -18.05
CA ALA A 65 18.60 13.18 -16.80
C ALA A 65 17.14 12.75 -16.58
N GLY A 66 16.20 13.67 -16.80
CA GLY A 66 14.76 13.38 -16.71
C GLY A 66 14.32 12.29 -17.68
N ARG A 67 14.78 12.33 -18.94
CA ARG A 67 14.50 11.26 -19.92
C ARG A 67 15.10 9.92 -19.48
N ALA A 68 16.35 9.91 -19.03
CA ALA A 68 17.03 8.69 -18.58
C ALA A 68 16.29 8.05 -17.41
N VAL A 69 15.88 8.85 -16.41
CA VAL A 69 15.06 8.37 -15.30
C VAL A 69 13.75 7.80 -15.85
N LYS A 70 12.93 8.59 -16.55
CA LYS A 70 11.60 8.16 -17.05
C LYS A 70 11.61 6.87 -17.89
N ILE A 71 12.64 6.66 -18.70
CA ILE A 71 12.77 5.45 -19.53
C ILE A 71 13.12 4.24 -18.66
N THR A 72 14.03 4.42 -17.72
CA THR A 72 14.65 3.31 -16.97
C THR A 72 13.93 3.02 -15.66
N SER A 73 13.21 4.00 -15.11
CA SER A 73 12.54 3.95 -13.80
C SER A 73 11.16 3.32 -13.83
N LYS A 74 10.64 2.88 -14.98
CA LYS A 74 9.37 2.12 -15.04
C LYS A 74 9.36 0.85 -14.16
N ARG A 75 10.54 0.39 -13.74
CA ARG A 75 10.75 -0.78 -12.88
C ARG A 75 11.17 -0.43 -11.44
N ASN A 76 11.01 0.82 -11.01
CA ASN A 76 11.62 1.37 -9.79
C ASN A 76 10.95 1.00 -8.45
N SER A 77 10.37 -0.20 -8.35
CA SER A 77 9.66 -0.69 -7.18
C SER A 77 8.56 0.24 -6.66
N ALA A 78 8.13 1.25 -7.44
CA ALA A 78 6.99 2.08 -7.06
C ALA A 78 5.73 1.23 -7.09
N LYS A 79 4.88 1.42 -6.08
CA LYS A 79 3.69 0.61 -5.84
C LYS A 79 2.44 1.37 -6.26
N THR A 80 2.20 2.54 -5.67
CA THR A 80 1.00 3.36 -5.95
C THR A 80 1.33 4.85 -5.94
N CYS A 81 0.52 5.62 -6.67
CA CYS A 81 0.44 7.07 -6.55
C CYS A 81 -0.84 7.43 -5.80
N LEU A 82 -0.70 7.82 -4.53
CA LEU A 82 -1.82 8.20 -3.67
C LEU A 82 -2.06 9.71 -3.75
N LEU A 83 -3.23 10.10 -4.23
CA LEU A 83 -3.72 11.48 -4.22
C LEU A 83 -4.60 11.65 -2.99
N HIS A 84 -4.13 12.42 -2.02
CA HIS A 84 -4.94 12.78 -0.85
C HIS A 84 -5.49 14.19 -1.05
N LEU A 85 -6.75 14.26 -1.46
CA LEU A 85 -7.47 15.49 -1.73
C LEU A 85 -8.17 15.93 -0.45
N ARG A 86 -7.59 16.95 0.19
CA ARG A 86 -8.15 17.61 1.36
C ARG A 86 -7.90 19.11 1.25
N TYR A 87 -8.89 19.92 1.63
CA TYR A 87 -8.74 21.36 1.62
C TYR A 87 -8.22 21.88 2.98
N PRO A 88 -7.25 22.81 3.01
CA PRO A 88 -6.57 23.46 1.88
C PRO A 88 -5.24 22.81 1.47
N ARG A 89 -4.93 21.61 1.99
CA ARG A 89 -3.58 21.00 1.89
C ARG A 89 -3.58 19.64 1.17
N PRO A 90 -3.85 19.60 -0.14
CA PRO A 90 -3.81 18.37 -0.90
C PRO A 90 -2.36 17.85 -1.01
N SER A 91 -2.21 16.56 -1.22
CA SER A 91 -0.88 15.95 -1.38
C SER A 91 -0.87 14.78 -2.36
N ILE A 92 0.33 14.51 -2.88
CA ILE A 92 0.62 13.37 -3.73
C ILE A 92 1.72 12.56 -3.07
N THR A 93 1.47 11.27 -2.86
CA THR A 93 2.43 10.36 -2.24
C THR A 93 2.75 9.22 -3.20
N ILE A 94 4.03 9.03 -3.50
CA ILE A 94 4.51 7.83 -4.19
C ILE A 94 4.94 6.83 -3.15
N SER A 95 4.25 5.68 -3.12
CA SER A 95 4.59 4.55 -2.28
C SER A 95 5.47 3.56 -3.04
N PHE A 96 6.29 2.80 -2.31
CA PHE A 96 7.19 1.82 -2.89
C PHE A 96 7.03 0.45 -2.22
N TYR A 97 7.32 -0.62 -2.95
CA TYR A 97 7.50 -1.94 -2.38
C TYR A 97 8.81 -1.99 -1.57
N GLY A 98 8.82 -2.81 -0.50
CA GLY A 98 9.99 -2.98 0.37
C GLY A 98 10.21 -1.81 1.32
N PHE A 99 11.49 -1.45 1.56
CA PHE A 99 11.90 -0.49 2.60
C PHE A 99 12.05 0.95 2.14
N ARG A 100 11.93 1.21 0.83
CA ARG A 100 12.09 2.56 0.31
C ARG A 100 10.96 3.42 0.89
N LYS A 101 11.34 4.46 1.63
CA LYS A 101 10.35 5.33 2.28
C LYS A 101 9.62 6.18 1.23
N ASN A 102 8.36 6.50 1.52
CA ASN A 102 7.49 7.21 0.60
C ASN A 102 8.04 8.62 0.27
N LEU A 103 7.78 9.05 -0.96
CA LEU A 103 7.99 10.43 -1.39
C LEU A 103 6.66 11.17 -1.28
N VAL A 104 6.62 12.23 -0.48
CA VAL A 104 5.40 13.01 -0.24
C VAL A 104 5.60 14.42 -0.78
N TRP A 105 4.71 14.84 -1.68
CA TRP A 105 4.59 16.21 -2.15
C TRP A 105 3.31 16.83 -1.61
N MET A 106 3.41 17.86 -0.77
CA MET A 106 2.27 18.48 -0.12
C MET A 106 2.17 19.96 -0.50
N PHE A 107 0.96 20.39 -0.83
CA PHE A 107 0.66 21.80 -1.04
C PHE A 107 0.28 22.41 0.30
N ASP A 108 1.02 23.41 0.74
CA ASP A 108 0.79 24.07 2.02
C ASP A 108 1.08 25.56 1.89
N LYS A 109 0.01 26.35 1.91
CA LYS A 109 0.06 27.81 1.78
C LYS A 109 0.34 28.50 3.12
N GLU A 110 0.07 27.82 4.24
CA GLU A 110 -0.05 28.45 5.57
C GLU A 110 1.16 28.20 6.48
N GLU A 111 2.01 27.22 6.17
CA GLU A 111 3.15 26.89 7.02
C GLU A 111 4.11 28.08 7.17
N LYS A 112 4.43 28.45 8.41
CA LYS A 112 5.40 29.51 8.70
C LYS A 112 6.81 28.95 8.63
N LEU A 113 7.62 29.48 7.71
CA LEU A 113 9.01 29.06 7.57
C LEU A 113 9.84 29.50 8.78
N THR A 114 10.71 28.60 9.22
CA THR A 114 11.61 28.78 10.37
C THR A 114 13.00 28.28 10.01
N LYS A 115 14.00 28.49 10.87
CA LYS A 115 15.39 28.00 10.67
C LYS A 115 15.52 26.47 10.50
N LYS A 116 14.46 25.71 10.80
CA LYS A 116 14.37 24.26 10.60
C LYS A 116 14.12 23.87 9.13
N HIS A 117 13.71 24.83 8.30
CA HIS A 117 13.37 24.61 6.91
C HIS A 117 14.53 24.95 5.97
N VAL A 118 14.58 24.26 4.85
CA VAL A 118 15.45 24.57 3.71
C VAL A 118 14.53 24.87 2.53
N GLN A 119 14.68 26.06 1.95
CA GLN A 119 13.96 26.45 0.74
C GLN A 119 14.76 26.06 -0.49
N GLU A 120 14.07 25.60 -1.52
CA GLU A 120 14.64 25.23 -2.80
C GLU A 120 13.66 25.58 -3.91
N GLU A 121 14.18 26.13 -5.01
CA GLU A 121 13.43 26.26 -6.25
C GLU A 121 13.61 25.01 -7.10
N LYS A 122 12.51 24.47 -7.62
CA LYS A 122 12.53 23.27 -8.47
C LYS A 122 11.72 23.50 -9.73
N THR A 123 12.36 23.36 -10.89
CA THR A 123 11.65 23.37 -12.17
C THR A 123 11.31 21.94 -12.57
N LEU A 124 10.02 21.61 -12.57
CA LEU A 124 9.52 20.29 -12.95
C LEU A 124 8.58 20.44 -14.14
N SER A 125 8.90 19.76 -15.25
CA SER A 125 8.13 19.86 -16.51
C SER A 125 7.91 21.31 -16.99
N GLY A 126 8.89 22.18 -16.75
CA GLY A 126 8.84 23.61 -17.13
C GLY A 126 8.08 24.50 -16.15
N TYR A 127 7.50 23.95 -15.08
CA TYR A 127 6.84 24.72 -14.03
C TYR A 127 7.79 24.95 -12.86
N LEU A 128 7.95 26.20 -12.43
CA LEU A 128 8.79 26.59 -11.30
C LEU A 128 8.01 26.45 -9.99
N PHE A 129 8.53 25.63 -9.07
CA PHE A 129 7.96 25.43 -7.75
C PHE A 129 8.85 26.01 -6.67
N ASN A 130 8.27 26.84 -5.81
CA ASN A 130 8.87 27.29 -4.57
C ASN A 130 8.63 26.22 -3.49
N THR A 131 9.64 25.39 -3.27
CA THR A 131 9.55 24.27 -2.35
C THR A 131 10.33 24.54 -1.07
N TYR A 132 9.93 23.84 -0.02
CA TYR A 132 10.68 23.79 1.21
C TYR A 132 10.58 22.40 1.82
N ARG A 133 11.57 22.06 2.64
CA ARG A 133 11.58 20.81 3.39
C ARG A 133 12.12 21.05 4.79
N GLU A 134 11.65 20.26 5.74
CA GLU A 134 12.25 20.25 7.08
C GLU A 134 13.59 19.51 7.02
N LYS A 135 14.63 20.06 7.68
CA LYS A 135 15.98 19.45 7.72
C LYS A 135 15.97 17.99 8.18
N LYS A 136 15.04 17.63 9.08
CA LYS A 136 14.86 16.27 9.61
C LYS A 136 13.95 15.38 8.75
N LYS A 137 13.10 15.96 7.89
CA LYS A 137 12.16 15.24 7.01
C LYS A 137 12.44 15.54 5.54
N THR A 138 13.57 15.06 5.05
CA THR A 138 14.05 15.36 3.69
C THR A 138 13.17 14.84 2.56
N ARG A 139 12.29 13.87 2.85
CA ARG A 139 11.40 13.19 1.87
C ARG A 139 10.02 13.84 1.72
N HIS A 140 9.72 14.81 2.60
CA HIS A 140 8.49 15.59 2.54
C HIS A 140 8.83 16.90 1.82
N VAL A 141 8.41 17.00 0.57
CA VAL A 141 8.52 18.24 -0.21
C VAL A 141 7.24 19.02 0.01
N MET A 142 7.38 20.16 0.67
CA MET A 142 6.28 21.09 0.86
C MET A 142 6.38 22.17 -0.21
N CYS A 143 5.25 22.56 -0.77
CA CYS A 143 5.19 23.53 -1.84
C CYS A 143 4.24 24.67 -1.48
N ARG A 144 4.78 25.90 -1.49
CA ARG A 144 3.97 27.11 -1.51
C ARG A 144 3.63 27.40 -2.96
N ASN A 145 2.38 27.19 -3.34
CA ASN A 145 1.89 27.52 -4.66
C ASN A 145 0.61 28.35 -4.53
N GLU A 146 0.55 29.47 -5.24
CA GLU A 146 -0.64 30.33 -5.27
C GLU A 146 -1.78 29.63 -6.01
N ASN A 147 -1.46 28.93 -7.11
CA ASN A 147 -2.41 28.14 -7.89
C ASN A 147 -2.19 26.64 -7.61
N VAL A 148 -2.73 26.17 -6.48
CA VAL A 148 -2.63 24.77 -6.06
C VAL A 148 -3.18 23.83 -7.14
N ARG A 149 -4.26 24.21 -7.84
CA ARG A 149 -4.92 23.36 -8.84
C ARG A 149 -4.01 23.06 -10.02
N GLU A 150 -3.43 24.10 -10.61
CA GLU A 150 -2.49 23.95 -11.72
C GLU A 150 -1.23 23.22 -11.27
N GLY A 151 -0.66 23.65 -10.14
CA GLY A 151 0.53 23.02 -9.57
C GLY A 151 0.36 21.53 -9.33
N PHE A 152 -0.80 21.13 -8.78
CA PHE A 152 -1.14 19.74 -8.47
C PHE A 152 -1.16 18.88 -9.74
N ILE A 153 -1.77 19.35 -10.81
CA ILE A 153 -1.80 18.63 -12.09
C ILE A 153 -0.39 18.51 -12.69
N LYS A 154 0.41 19.58 -12.65
CA LYS A 154 1.78 19.57 -13.19
C LYS A 154 2.68 18.57 -12.46
N ILE A 155 2.59 18.51 -11.13
CA ILE A 155 3.37 17.54 -10.35
C ILE A 155 2.85 16.12 -10.52
N LEU A 156 1.52 15.93 -10.60
CA LEU A 156 0.91 14.63 -10.87
C LEU A 156 1.39 14.06 -12.21
N ASP A 157 1.29 14.85 -13.28
CA ASP A 157 1.78 14.46 -14.61
C ASP A 157 3.27 14.11 -14.57
N HIS A 158 4.08 14.92 -13.89
CA HIS A 158 5.51 14.64 -13.74
C HIS A 158 5.75 13.31 -13.00
N PHE A 159 5.04 13.06 -11.91
CA PHE A 159 5.18 11.83 -11.13
C PHE A 159 4.75 10.60 -11.94
N LEU A 160 3.64 10.66 -12.67
CA LEU A 160 3.18 9.52 -13.48
C LEU A 160 4.11 9.21 -14.66
N GLN A 161 4.84 10.21 -15.16
CA GLN A 161 5.89 9.99 -16.16
C GLN A 161 7.14 9.30 -15.58
N VAL A 162 7.43 9.52 -14.29
CA VAL A 162 8.61 8.96 -13.59
C VAL A 162 8.29 7.61 -12.92
N PHE A 163 7.08 7.47 -12.38
CA PHE A 163 6.59 6.32 -11.63
C PHE A 163 5.33 5.82 -12.34
N THR A 164 5.46 4.76 -13.14
CA THR A 164 4.32 4.15 -13.82
C THR A 164 3.58 3.24 -12.84
N VAL A 165 2.62 3.81 -12.12
CA VAL A 165 1.89 3.12 -11.04
C VAL A 165 0.39 3.43 -11.10
N PRO A 166 -0.47 2.56 -10.55
CA PRO A 166 -1.89 2.84 -10.37
C PRO A 166 -2.12 4.05 -9.46
N ILE A 167 -3.16 4.81 -9.77
CA ILE A 167 -3.60 5.99 -9.02
C ILE A 167 -4.64 5.56 -7.99
N GLN A 168 -4.41 5.90 -6.73
CA GLN A 168 -5.38 5.80 -5.65
C GLN A 168 -5.79 7.21 -5.22
N ILE A 169 -7.08 7.45 -5.00
CA ILE A 169 -7.61 8.76 -4.63
C ILE A 169 -8.29 8.63 -3.27
N VAL A 170 -7.85 9.41 -2.29
CA VAL A 170 -8.51 9.58 -1.00
C VAL A 170 -9.07 10.99 -0.95
N VAL A 171 -10.36 11.11 -0.66
CA VAL A 171 -11.06 12.38 -0.62
C VAL A 171 -11.61 12.63 0.78
N GLU A 172 -11.38 13.84 1.29
CA GLU A 172 -12.04 14.40 2.47
C GLU A 172 -13.16 15.38 2.05
N PRO A 173 -14.18 15.61 2.89
CA PRO A 173 -15.28 16.53 2.58
C PRO A 173 -14.81 17.98 2.49
N ASN A 174 -15.65 18.84 1.89
CA ASN A 174 -15.43 20.27 1.76
C ASN A 174 -14.17 20.61 0.96
N LEU A 175 -14.06 20.02 -0.24
CA LEU A 175 -12.90 20.21 -1.11
C LEU A 175 -12.71 21.65 -1.65
N GLY A 176 -13.72 22.50 -1.53
CA GLY A 176 -13.65 23.87 -2.05
C GLY A 176 -13.35 23.90 -3.55
N ASP A 177 -12.35 24.67 -3.95
CA ASP A 177 -11.94 24.81 -5.36
C ASP A 177 -11.26 23.55 -5.93
N LEU A 178 -10.78 22.63 -5.07
CA LEU A 178 -10.18 21.37 -5.48
C LEU A 178 -11.17 20.45 -6.20
N MET A 179 -12.48 20.66 -6.05
CA MET A 179 -13.52 19.97 -6.83
C MET A 179 -13.31 20.09 -8.35
N THR A 180 -12.68 21.17 -8.80
CA THR A 180 -12.41 21.38 -10.22
C THR A 180 -11.31 20.45 -10.76
N LEU A 181 -10.49 19.83 -9.90
CA LEU A 181 -9.48 18.84 -10.31
C LEU A 181 -10.10 17.60 -10.96
N PHE A 182 -11.33 17.24 -10.58
CA PHE A 182 -12.05 16.11 -11.17
C PHE A 182 -12.49 16.34 -12.62
N ASN A 183 -12.31 17.55 -13.16
CA ASN A 183 -12.49 17.81 -14.60
C ASN A 183 -11.24 17.45 -15.41
N HIS A 184 -10.09 17.23 -14.75
CA HIS A 184 -8.85 16.95 -15.44
C HIS A 184 -8.76 15.48 -15.87
N PRO A 185 -8.33 15.16 -17.10
CA PRO A 185 -8.27 13.77 -17.61
C PRO A 185 -7.49 12.79 -16.73
N LEU A 186 -6.45 13.27 -16.04
CA LEU A 186 -5.62 12.44 -15.15
C LEU A 186 -6.37 11.92 -13.91
N LEU A 187 -7.50 12.52 -13.53
CA LEU A 187 -8.28 12.12 -12.35
C LEU A 187 -9.59 11.41 -12.70
N LEU A 188 -9.94 11.26 -13.99
CA LEU A 188 -11.18 10.60 -14.41
C LEU A 188 -11.17 9.08 -14.18
N ARG A 189 -9.99 8.49 -13.95
CA ARG A 189 -9.82 7.05 -13.72
C ARG A 189 -8.85 6.80 -12.58
N CYS A 190 -9.19 5.87 -11.70
CA CYS A 190 -8.32 5.42 -10.62
C CYS A 190 -8.49 3.91 -10.36
N SER A 191 -7.49 3.29 -9.74
CA SER A 191 -7.61 1.91 -9.26
C SER A 191 -8.47 1.86 -8.01
N GLU A 192 -8.30 2.85 -7.12
CA GLU A 192 -9.00 2.92 -5.84
C GLU A 192 -9.49 4.32 -5.54
N LEU A 193 -10.72 4.42 -5.03
CA LEU A 193 -11.31 5.66 -4.50
C LEU A 193 -11.79 5.41 -3.08
N GLU A 194 -11.33 6.25 -2.15
CA GLU A 194 -11.76 6.25 -0.76
C GLU A 194 -12.38 7.60 -0.40
N LEU A 195 -13.59 7.57 0.14
CA LEU A 195 -14.26 8.72 0.75
C LEU A 195 -14.17 8.57 2.27
N THR A 196 -13.45 9.47 2.93
CA THR A 196 -13.14 9.41 4.37
C THR A 196 -13.52 10.71 5.07
N ARG A 197 -13.74 10.70 6.40
CA ARG A 197 -14.02 11.93 7.16
C ARG A 197 -12.76 12.78 7.34
N GLY A 198 -11.58 12.17 7.19
CA GLY A 198 -10.33 12.77 7.61
C GLY A 198 -10.26 12.98 9.12
N TYR A 199 -9.44 13.93 9.57
CA TYR A 199 -9.29 14.27 10.99
C TYR A 199 -10.36 15.24 11.51
N LYS A 200 -11.16 15.83 10.61
CA LYS A 200 -12.19 16.82 10.95
C LYS A 200 -13.56 16.15 10.86
N GLN A 201 -14.50 16.50 11.75
CA GLN A 201 -15.86 15.94 11.76
C GLN A 201 -16.76 16.56 10.67
N TYR A 202 -16.28 16.61 9.42
CA TYR A 202 -17.07 17.09 8.29
C TYR A 202 -17.82 15.94 7.62
N HIS A 203 -18.90 16.30 6.93
CA HIS A 203 -19.74 15.39 6.17
C HIS A 203 -19.72 15.81 4.71
N PHE A 204 -19.79 14.84 3.80
CA PHE A 204 -19.94 15.15 2.39
C PHE A 204 -21.34 15.69 2.09
N GLY A 205 -21.40 16.77 1.32
CA GLY A 205 -22.66 17.20 0.72
C GLY A 205 -23.13 16.23 -0.36
N ARG A 206 -24.44 16.08 -0.55
CA ARG A 206 -25.02 15.22 -1.59
C ARG A 206 -24.53 15.59 -3.00
N GLU A 207 -24.45 16.89 -3.30
CA GLU A 207 -23.98 17.39 -4.59
C GLU A 207 -22.49 17.07 -4.82
N GLU A 208 -21.67 17.22 -3.77
CA GLU A 208 -20.24 16.89 -3.80
C GLU A 208 -20.03 15.40 -4.11
N LEU A 209 -20.72 14.49 -3.39
CA LEU A 209 -20.67 13.04 -3.65
C LEU A 209 -21.07 12.70 -5.07
N ASN A 210 -22.21 13.25 -5.53
CA ASN A 210 -22.71 13.01 -6.87
C ASN A 210 -21.72 13.50 -7.94
N ALA A 211 -21.08 14.66 -7.72
CA ALA A 211 -20.10 15.19 -8.65
C ALA A 211 -18.84 14.31 -8.72
N ILE A 212 -18.37 13.79 -7.59
CA ILE A 212 -17.20 12.89 -7.52
C ILE A 212 -17.54 11.56 -8.21
N CYS A 213 -18.61 10.88 -7.77
CA CYS A 213 -18.96 9.53 -8.23
C CYS A 213 -19.37 9.49 -9.71
N LYS A 214 -19.90 10.59 -10.27
CA LYS A 214 -20.22 10.68 -11.71
C LYS A 214 -18.98 10.89 -12.59
N LYS A 215 -17.94 11.54 -12.08
CA LYS A 215 -16.76 11.92 -12.88
C LYS A 215 -15.64 10.88 -12.84
N ILE A 216 -15.48 10.21 -11.71
CA ILE A 216 -14.38 9.27 -11.50
C ILE A 216 -14.86 7.85 -11.76
N HIS A 217 -14.19 7.16 -12.68
CA HIS A 217 -14.36 5.74 -12.89
C HIS A 217 -13.32 4.94 -12.08
N VAL A 218 -13.81 4.21 -11.08
CA VAL A 218 -13.01 3.32 -10.24
C VAL A 218 -12.91 1.96 -10.90
N LYS A 219 -11.69 1.41 -10.97
CA LYS A 219 -11.45 0.11 -11.61
C LYS A 219 -11.54 -1.06 -10.63
N ASP A 220 -10.86 -0.97 -9.48
CA ASP A 220 -10.59 -2.15 -8.64
C ASP A 220 -11.29 -2.08 -7.28
N ARG A 221 -11.19 -0.93 -6.56
CA ARG A 221 -11.70 -0.81 -5.18
C ARG A 221 -12.39 0.51 -4.87
N PHE A 222 -13.58 0.46 -4.28
CA PHE A 222 -14.32 1.64 -3.84
C PHE A 222 -14.67 1.57 -2.34
N ARG A 223 -14.19 2.54 -1.56
CA ARG A 223 -14.37 2.58 -0.11
C ARG A 223 -15.06 3.86 0.32
N VAL A 224 -16.09 3.73 1.14
CA VAL A 224 -16.85 4.85 1.70
C VAL A 224 -17.00 4.61 3.19
N ASP A 225 -16.10 5.19 3.97
CA ASP A 225 -16.05 5.04 5.43
C ASP A 225 -16.86 6.13 6.17
N VAL A 226 -17.64 6.88 5.42
CA VAL A 226 -18.43 8.02 5.89
C VAL A 226 -19.91 7.77 5.71
N ASP A 227 -20.71 8.44 6.51
CA ASP A 227 -22.15 8.42 6.29
C ASP A 227 -22.47 9.33 5.09
N THR A 228 -23.01 8.73 4.03
CA THR A 228 -23.42 9.43 2.80
C THR A 228 -24.92 9.72 2.78
N GLY A 229 -25.63 9.51 3.89
CA GLY A 229 -27.08 9.56 3.95
C GLY A 229 -27.71 8.59 2.95
N SER A 230 -28.80 9.01 2.30
CA SER A 230 -29.51 8.22 1.28
C SER A 230 -28.91 8.29 -0.13
N THR A 231 -27.65 8.70 -0.27
CA THR A 231 -27.02 8.81 -1.59
C THR A 231 -26.78 7.42 -2.18
N ASN A 232 -27.36 7.17 -3.36
CA ASN A 232 -27.15 5.92 -4.09
C ASN A 232 -25.76 5.90 -4.74
N LEU A 233 -24.92 4.97 -4.28
CA LEU A 233 -23.54 4.81 -4.71
C LEU A 233 -23.42 3.75 -5.81
N ARG A 234 -24.03 3.99 -6.99
CA ARG A 234 -24.09 3.03 -8.11
C ARG A 234 -22.74 2.48 -8.58
N GLN A 235 -21.63 3.14 -8.25
CA GLN A 235 -20.28 2.67 -8.60
C GLN A 235 -19.98 1.27 -8.03
N ILE A 236 -20.61 0.86 -6.92
CA ILE A 236 -20.41 -0.46 -6.31
C ILE A 236 -20.73 -1.62 -7.28
N PHE A 237 -21.62 -1.42 -8.25
CA PHE A 237 -22.01 -2.46 -9.22
C PHE A 237 -20.95 -2.70 -10.30
N PHE A 238 -19.93 -1.85 -10.38
CA PHE A 238 -18.91 -1.89 -11.44
C PHE A 238 -17.50 -2.15 -10.93
N VAL A 239 -17.32 -2.33 -9.62
CA VAL A 239 -16.03 -2.58 -8.98
C VAL A 239 -15.96 -3.98 -8.39
N GLU A 240 -14.77 -4.55 -8.35
CA GLU A 240 -14.56 -5.87 -7.78
C GLU A 240 -14.61 -5.85 -6.25
N ASN A 241 -14.17 -4.76 -5.62
CA ASN A 241 -14.03 -4.69 -4.16
C ASN A 241 -14.70 -3.42 -3.66
N PHE A 242 -15.60 -3.52 -2.69
CA PHE A 242 -16.13 -2.31 -2.06
C PHE A 242 -16.44 -2.46 -0.58
N SER A 243 -16.46 -1.32 0.10
CA SER A 243 -16.86 -1.19 1.50
C SER A 243 -17.66 0.09 1.66
N ILE A 244 -18.89 -0.01 2.16
CA ILE A 244 -19.77 1.15 2.35
C ILE A 244 -20.28 1.21 3.79
N CYS A 245 -20.21 2.41 4.38
CA CYS A 245 -20.63 2.66 5.76
C CYS A 245 -22.16 2.80 5.91
N ASN A 246 -22.85 3.20 4.83
CA ASN A 246 -24.30 3.32 4.80
C ASN A 246 -24.86 2.63 3.54
N ALA A 247 -25.45 1.46 3.76
CA ALA A 247 -26.05 0.60 2.74
C ALA A 247 -27.59 0.56 2.80
N ASN A 248 -28.23 1.35 3.67
CA ASN A 248 -29.69 1.35 3.86
C ASN A 248 -30.51 1.73 2.62
N TRP A 249 -29.88 2.33 1.61
CA TRP A 249 -30.52 2.66 0.34
C TRP A 249 -30.67 1.44 -0.58
N MET A 250 -29.96 0.35 -0.30
CA MET A 250 -30.00 -0.87 -1.12
C MET A 250 -31.18 -1.75 -0.71
N CYS A 251 -31.80 -2.39 -1.70
CA CYS A 251 -32.82 -3.42 -1.50
C CYS A 251 -32.31 -4.81 -1.91
N SER A 252 -33.11 -5.85 -1.64
CA SER A 252 -32.78 -7.24 -2.05
C SER A 252 -32.43 -7.35 -3.54
N HIS A 253 -33.13 -6.63 -4.42
CA HIS A 253 -32.83 -6.64 -5.85
C HIS A 253 -31.42 -6.11 -6.14
N ASP A 254 -30.98 -5.06 -5.44
CA ASP A 254 -29.63 -4.53 -5.57
C ASP A 254 -28.58 -5.55 -5.11
N LEU A 255 -28.79 -6.17 -3.95
CA LEU A 255 -27.91 -7.23 -3.43
C LEU A 255 -27.78 -8.38 -4.45
N LEU A 256 -28.90 -8.87 -4.98
CA LEU A 256 -28.94 -9.95 -5.97
C LEU A 256 -28.32 -9.57 -7.32
N ASN A 257 -28.09 -8.29 -7.62
CA ASN A 257 -27.43 -7.87 -8.85
C ASN A 257 -25.92 -7.71 -8.73
N LEU A 258 -25.35 -7.80 -7.52
CA LEU A 258 -23.90 -7.67 -7.33
C LEU A 258 -23.11 -8.81 -8.00
N ASP A 259 -22.01 -8.43 -8.66
CA ASP A 259 -20.99 -9.30 -9.28
C ASP A 259 -19.58 -8.85 -8.84
N CYS A 260 -19.35 -8.86 -7.53
CA CYS A 260 -18.10 -8.42 -6.91
C CYS A 260 -17.26 -9.60 -6.38
N ARG A 261 -15.98 -9.32 -6.11
CA ARG A 261 -15.03 -10.20 -5.42
C ARG A 261 -15.16 -10.06 -3.91
N THR A 262 -15.18 -8.84 -3.41
CA THR A 262 -15.40 -8.56 -1.98
C THR A 262 -16.39 -7.42 -1.75
N ALA A 263 -17.24 -7.57 -0.74
CA ALA A 263 -18.19 -6.54 -0.33
C ALA A 263 -18.26 -6.41 1.20
N LYS A 264 -18.29 -5.18 1.71
CA LYS A 264 -18.57 -4.89 3.12
C LYS A 264 -19.70 -3.89 3.25
N PHE A 265 -20.72 -4.26 4.00
CA PHE A 265 -21.90 -3.44 4.25
C PHE A 265 -21.98 -3.11 5.74
N LYS A 266 -21.94 -1.82 6.07
CA LYS A 266 -22.40 -1.34 7.38
C LYS A 266 -23.73 -0.64 7.19
N ARG A 267 -24.54 -0.57 8.27
CA ARG A 267 -25.87 0.07 8.27
C ARG A 267 -26.65 -0.29 7.02
N HIS A 268 -27.05 -1.55 6.94
CA HIS A 268 -27.96 -2.06 5.92
C HIS A 268 -29.28 -2.48 6.57
N ALA A 269 -30.31 -2.62 5.73
CA ALA A 269 -31.60 -3.20 6.12
C ALA A 269 -31.76 -4.66 5.67
N PHE A 270 -30.69 -5.28 5.15
CA PHE A 270 -30.76 -6.65 4.66
C PHE A 270 -31.10 -7.64 5.75
N LYS A 271 -32.07 -8.51 5.46
CA LYS A 271 -32.49 -9.60 6.32
C LYS A 271 -31.83 -10.92 5.92
N ILE A 272 -31.91 -11.91 6.81
CA ILE A 272 -31.31 -13.24 6.58
C ILE A 272 -31.85 -13.91 5.32
N ASP A 273 -33.16 -13.83 5.07
CA ASP A 273 -33.80 -14.42 3.89
C ASP A 273 -33.27 -13.83 2.57
N GLU A 274 -32.96 -12.53 2.54
CA GLU A 274 -32.38 -11.84 1.38
C GLU A 274 -30.91 -12.21 1.16
N ILE A 275 -30.14 -12.35 2.25
CA ILE A 275 -28.74 -12.80 2.19
C ILE A 275 -28.68 -14.29 1.77
N GLU A 276 -29.62 -15.09 2.27
CA GLU A 276 -29.79 -16.49 1.90
C GLU A 276 -30.12 -16.65 0.40
N ASP A 277 -31.02 -15.80 -0.14
CA ASP A 277 -31.33 -15.76 -1.57
C ASP A 277 -30.09 -15.43 -2.41
N TYR A 278 -29.21 -14.55 -1.92
CA TYR A 278 -27.93 -14.28 -2.57
C TYR A 278 -27.00 -15.51 -2.56
N ALA A 279 -26.93 -16.26 -1.45
CA ALA A 279 -26.16 -17.49 -1.37
C ALA A 279 -26.71 -18.58 -2.32
N LEU A 280 -28.04 -18.71 -2.44
CA LEU A 280 -28.69 -19.59 -3.41
C LEU A 280 -28.38 -19.19 -4.87
N LYS A 281 -28.39 -17.88 -5.17
CA LYS A 281 -27.94 -17.36 -6.47
C LYS A 281 -26.50 -17.79 -6.74
N TRP A 282 -25.59 -17.65 -5.77
CA TRP A 282 -24.19 -18.06 -5.92
C TRP A 282 -24.06 -19.58 -6.17
N LEU A 283 -24.82 -20.40 -5.44
CA LEU A 283 -24.90 -21.86 -5.65
C LEU A 283 -25.35 -22.22 -7.06
N SER A 284 -26.28 -21.45 -7.64
CA SER A 284 -26.80 -21.70 -8.99
C SER A 284 -25.82 -21.35 -10.13
N LYS A 285 -24.74 -20.62 -9.86
CA LYS A 285 -23.82 -20.08 -10.89
C LYS A 285 -22.39 -20.64 -10.77
N PRO A 286 -22.16 -21.92 -11.09
CA PRO A 286 -20.85 -22.57 -10.92
C PRO A 286 -19.71 -21.92 -11.72
N HIS A 287 -20.01 -21.27 -12.86
CA HIS A 287 -18.99 -20.67 -13.72
C HIS A 287 -18.69 -19.19 -13.44
N LYS A 288 -19.18 -18.62 -12.33
CA LYS A 288 -18.88 -17.24 -11.91
C LYS A 288 -18.32 -17.21 -10.48
N PRO A 289 -17.06 -17.62 -10.27
CA PRO A 289 -16.49 -17.76 -8.93
C PRO A 289 -15.92 -16.46 -8.35
N LYS A 290 -16.15 -15.29 -8.95
CA LYS A 290 -15.48 -14.04 -8.53
C LYS A 290 -15.59 -13.77 -7.04
N LEU A 291 -16.74 -14.11 -6.43
CA LEU A 291 -17.00 -13.84 -5.03
C LEU A 291 -16.07 -14.62 -4.11
N GLU A 292 -15.32 -13.89 -3.29
CA GLU A 292 -14.51 -14.43 -2.20
C GLU A 292 -15.15 -14.15 -0.83
N ARG A 293 -15.81 -12.99 -0.68
CA ARG A 293 -16.37 -12.58 0.61
C ARG A 293 -17.46 -11.52 0.53
N MET A 294 -18.48 -11.67 1.37
CA MET A 294 -19.36 -10.58 1.80
C MET A 294 -19.38 -10.48 3.33
N GLU A 295 -19.37 -9.26 3.83
CA GLU A 295 -19.46 -8.95 5.26
C GLU A 295 -20.61 -7.99 5.50
N PHE A 296 -21.49 -8.34 6.42
CA PHE A 296 -22.66 -7.59 6.83
C PHE A 296 -22.52 -7.25 8.30
N ALA A 297 -22.50 -5.96 8.66
CA ALA A 297 -22.50 -5.57 10.07
C ALA A 297 -23.77 -6.11 10.74
N TRP A 298 -23.60 -6.90 11.81
CA TRP A 298 -24.69 -7.70 12.37
C TRP A 298 -24.81 -7.48 13.87
N ASP A 299 -26.04 -7.50 14.39
CA ASP A 299 -26.26 -7.47 15.83
C ASP A 299 -26.00 -8.89 16.40
N PRO A 300 -25.04 -9.07 17.33
CA PRO A 300 -24.79 -10.38 17.92
C PRO A 300 -25.98 -10.96 18.69
N LEU A 301 -26.97 -10.15 19.06
CA LEU A 301 -28.18 -10.60 19.75
C LEU A 301 -29.23 -11.17 18.78
N GLU A 302 -29.11 -10.89 17.48
CA GLU A 302 -30.01 -11.45 16.47
C GLU A 302 -29.55 -12.85 16.06
N GLU A 303 -30.36 -13.85 16.41
CA GLU A 303 -30.13 -15.23 16.00
C GLU A 303 -30.21 -15.39 14.48
N VAL A 304 -29.35 -16.24 13.94
CA VAL A 304 -29.26 -16.50 12.50
C VAL A 304 -29.64 -17.93 12.21
N TRP A 305 -30.66 -18.09 11.37
CA TRP A 305 -31.16 -19.39 10.91
C TRP A 305 -31.42 -19.37 9.41
N PHE A 306 -31.06 -20.45 8.72
CA PHE A 306 -31.16 -20.58 7.26
C PHE A 306 -32.14 -21.70 6.89
N ASP A 307 -33.32 -21.34 6.41
CA ASP A 307 -34.40 -22.30 6.12
C ASP A 307 -34.29 -22.92 4.71
N LYS A 308 -33.73 -22.18 3.76
CA LYS A 308 -33.68 -22.57 2.34
C LYS A 308 -32.36 -23.25 1.98
N LEU A 309 -31.25 -22.87 2.64
CA LEU A 309 -29.93 -23.43 2.41
C LEU A 309 -29.78 -24.78 3.12
N LYS A 310 -29.36 -25.78 2.35
CA LYS A 310 -28.87 -27.03 2.93
C LYS A 310 -27.46 -26.82 3.45
N THR A 311 -27.35 -26.65 4.76
CA THR A 311 -26.10 -26.39 5.46
C THR A 311 -25.54 -27.63 6.15
N MET A 312 -24.28 -27.54 6.54
CA MET A 312 -23.54 -28.53 7.30
C MET A 312 -22.75 -27.81 8.39
N GLU A 313 -22.54 -28.45 9.54
CA GLU A 313 -21.64 -27.94 10.57
C GLU A 313 -20.19 -27.94 10.08
N TRP A 314 -19.33 -27.14 10.71
CA TRP A 314 -17.91 -27.14 10.39
C TRP A 314 -17.26 -28.51 10.60
N ASP A 315 -16.38 -28.90 9.67
CA ASP A 315 -15.52 -30.07 9.82
C ASP A 315 -14.06 -29.69 9.53
N LYS A 316 -13.20 -29.95 10.51
CA LYS A 316 -11.75 -29.70 10.46
C LYS A 316 -11.04 -30.41 9.29
N THR A 317 -11.61 -31.49 8.76
CA THR A 317 -11.04 -32.24 7.63
C THR A 317 -11.40 -31.63 6.29
N ARG A 318 -12.47 -30.83 6.22
CA ARG A 318 -12.93 -30.18 4.98
C ARG A 318 -12.32 -28.80 4.79
N ARG A 319 -12.15 -28.03 5.87
CA ARG A 319 -11.55 -26.69 5.85
C ARG A 319 -10.97 -26.27 7.20
N SER A 320 -10.14 -25.24 7.17
CA SER A 320 -9.59 -24.58 8.35
C SER A 320 -10.70 -24.00 9.22
N LYS A 321 -10.38 -23.88 10.52
CA LYS A 321 -11.22 -23.20 11.51
C LYS A 321 -11.37 -21.72 11.19
N CYS A 322 -10.29 -21.08 10.72
CA CYS A 322 -10.21 -19.64 10.58
C CYS A 322 -9.98 -19.20 9.13
N CYS A 323 -10.56 -18.05 8.76
CA CYS A 323 -10.23 -17.33 7.52
C CYS A 323 -9.53 -15.99 7.83
N MET A 324 -8.78 -15.45 6.88
CA MET A 324 -8.04 -14.18 7.06
C MET A 324 -8.97 -12.97 6.95
N LYS A 325 -8.88 -11.94 7.82
CA LYS A 325 -9.76 -10.75 7.71
C LYS A 325 -9.51 -9.90 6.46
N SER A 326 -8.28 -9.95 5.93
CA SER A 326 -7.85 -9.29 4.70
C SER A 326 -6.78 -10.14 4.01
N GLU A 327 -6.47 -9.82 2.76
CA GLU A 327 -5.26 -10.34 2.08
C GLU A 327 -3.96 -9.96 2.83
N LEU A 328 -4.03 -8.96 3.72
CA LEU A 328 -2.91 -8.53 4.57
C LEU A 328 -2.95 -9.22 5.94
N LEU A 329 -1.88 -9.94 6.28
CA LEU A 329 -1.69 -10.72 7.52
C LEU A 329 -1.92 -9.92 8.81
N THR A 330 -1.58 -8.63 8.80
CA THR A 330 -1.69 -7.74 9.98
C THR A 330 -3.14 -7.46 10.39
N SER A 331 -4.12 -7.94 9.62
CA SER A 331 -5.55 -7.77 9.89
C SER A 331 -6.14 -8.83 10.82
N GLY A 332 -5.43 -9.94 11.08
CA GLY A 332 -5.91 -11.05 11.91
C GLY A 332 -6.81 -12.03 11.17
N THR A 333 -7.53 -12.86 11.92
CA THR A 333 -8.41 -13.93 11.40
C THR A 333 -9.82 -13.85 12.00
N TYR A 334 -10.80 -14.44 11.30
CA TYR A 334 -12.14 -14.73 11.81
C TYR A 334 -12.23 -16.22 12.15
N ASP A 335 -12.70 -16.54 13.35
CA ASP A 335 -13.08 -17.90 13.71
C ASP A 335 -14.41 -18.25 13.03
N CYS A 336 -14.37 -19.21 12.12
CA CYS A 336 -15.52 -19.64 11.32
C CYS A 336 -16.02 -21.03 11.77
N SER A 337 -15.67 -21.50 12.97
CA SER A 337 -16.11 -22.82 13.46
C SER A 337 -17.60 -22.91 13.72
N ALA A 338 -18.24 -21.82 14.12
CA ALA A 338 -19.70 -21.73 14.32
C ALA A 338 -20.47 -21.41 13.03
N ALA A 339 -19.78 -21.15 11.91
CA ALA A 339 -20.42 -20.85 10.64
C ALA A 339 -20.91 -22.13 9.94
N PHE A 340 -21.99 -21.99 9.20
CA PHE A 340 -22.63 -23.06 8.44
C PHE A 340 -21.99 -23.22 7.07
N ASP A 341 -21.57 -24.44 6.75
CA ASP A 341 -20.92 -24.78 5.48
C ASP A 341 -21.93 -25.26 4.43
N PHE A 342 -21.65 -24.95 3.16
CA PHE A 342 -22.37 -25.48 2.02
C PHE A 342 -21.45 -25.58 0.79
N ILE A 343 -21.76 -26.52 -0.10
CA ILE A 343 -20.90 -26.85 -1.24
C ILE A 343 -21.67 -26.65 -2.54
N ARG A 344 -21.06 -25.90 -3.46
CA ARG A 344 -21.59 -25.70 -4.81
C ARG A 344 -21.30 -26.91 -5.69
N LYS A 345 -22.06 -27.07 -6.78
CA LYS A 345 -21.95 -28.21 -7.72
C LYS A 345 -20.55 -28.45 -8.28
N ASP A 346 -19.71 -27.42 -8.36
CA ASP A 346 -18.32 -27.49 -8.82
C ASP A 346 -17.32 -27.88 -7.71
N GLY A 347 -17.79 -28.15 -6.49
CA GLY A 347 -16.96 -28.52 -5.34
C GLY A 347 -16.40 -27.33 -4.56
N LEU A 348 -16.71 -26.08 -4.95
CA LEU A 348 -16.30 -24.90 -4.20
C LEU A 348 -17.12 -24.79 -2.90
N LEU A 349 -16.42 -24.62 -1.78
CA LEU A 349 -17.01 -24.58 -0.43
C LEU A 349 -17.20 -23.14 0.00
N ALA A 350 -18.33 -22.86 0.64
CA ALA A 350 -18.60 -21.60 1.30
C ALA A 350 -19.06 -21.81 2.74
N SER A 351 -18.83 -20.80 3.57
CA SER A 351 -19.38 -20.72 4.92
C SER A 351 -20.21 -19.44 5.06
N ILE A 352 -21.32 -19.54 5.79
CA ILE A 352 -22.16 -18.41 6.17
C ILE A 352 -22.49 -18.45 7.67
N GLY A 353 -22.32 -17.34 8.37
CA GLY A 353 -22.62 -17.27 9.80
C GLY A 353 -22.07 -16.02 10.47
N VAL A 354 -22.43 -15.83 11.74
CA VAL A 354 -21.96 -14.69 12.54
C VAL A 354 -20.57 -14.99 13.09
N VAL A 355 -19.67 -14.02 12.97
CA VAL A 355 -18.32 -14.07 13.54
C VAL A 355 -18.02 -12.76 14.27
N ASP A 356 -17.14 -12.84 15.27
CA ASP A 356 -16.73 -11.66 16.03
C ASP A 356 -15.74 -10.80 15.25
N ASP A 357 -15.92 -9.48 15.33
CA ASP A 357 -14.99 -8.50 14.80
C ASP A 357 -14.62 -7.43 15.84
N VAL A 358 -13.61 -6.61 15.52
CA VAL A 358 -13.18 -5.53 16.40
C VAL A 358 -14.29 -4.48 16.47
N GLY A 359 -14.98 -4.44 17.61
CA GLY A 359 -16.04 -3.46 17.89
C GLY A 359 -17.45 -3.89 17.47
N GLY A 360 -17.69 -5.18 17.23
CA GLY A 360 -19.03 -5.71 16.96
C GLY A 360 -18.99 -7.13 16.40
N SER A 361 -20.10 -7.57 15.81
CA SER A 361 -20.17 -8.83 15.08
C SER A 361 -20.52 -8.58 13.62
N ILE A 362 -20.17 -9.54 12.77
CA ILE A 362 -20.52 -9.50 11.35
C ILE A 362 -21.14 -10.83 10.95
N LEU A 363 -22.13 -10.78 10.07
CA LEU A 363 -22.53 -11.93 9.31
C LEU A 363 -21.60 -12.03 8.10
N LEU A 364 -20.84 -13.11 8.07
CA LEU A 364 -19.83 -13.40 7.07
C LEU A 364 -20.38 -14.43 6.07
N PHE A 365 -20.32 -14.13 4.79
CA PHE A 365 -20.39 -15.12 3.71
C PHE A 365 -19.00 -15.21 3.08
N HIS A 366 -18.29 -16.32 3.31
CA HIS A 366 -16.93 -16.53 2.79
C HIS A 366 -16.85 -17.74 1.86
N VAL A 367 -16.15 -17.57 0.74
CA VAL A 367 -15.89 -18.63 -0.25
C VAL A 367 -14.44 -19.10 -0.14
N TRP A 368 -14.26 -20.38 0.18
CA TRP A 368 -12.96 -21.01 0.43
C TRP A 368 -12.31 -21.47 -0.86
N HIS A 369 -11.68 -20.51 -1.57
CA HIS A 369 -10.82 -20.81 -2.72
C HIS A 369 -9.57 -21.60 -2.32
N ASP A 370 -9.06 -21.33 -1.12
CA ASP A 370 -8.18 -22.21 -0.39
C ASP A 370 -8.91 -22.68 0.87
N ARG A 371 -9.06 -24.00 1.03
CA ARG A 371 -9.75 -24.59 2.18
C ARG A 371 -8.89 -24.55 3.45
N PHE A 372 -7.58 -24.42 3.33
CA PHE A 372 -6.64 -24.39 4.44
C PHE A 372 -5.69 -23.19 4.33
N PRO A 373 -6.23 -21.96 4.30
CA PRO A 373 -5.45 -20.75 4.02
C PRO A 373 -4.36 -20.49 5.06
N THR A 374 -4.58 -20.88 6.31
CA THR A 374 -3.58 -20.76 7.37
C THR A 374 -2.37 -21.65 7.11
N LYS A 375 -2.55 -22.86 6.58
CA LYS A 375 -1.45 -23.79 6.26
C LYS A 375 -0.67 -23.31 5.04
N THR A 376 -1.36 -23.01 3.94
CA THR A 376 -0.72 -22.47 2.72
C THR A 376 0.05 -21.19 3.05
N GLN A 377 -0.52 -20.32 3.87
CA GLN A 377 0.13 -19.08 4.27
C GLN A 377 1.29 -19.30 5.23
N GLN A 378 1.19 -20.24 6.17
CA GLN A 378 2.29 -20.65 7.02
C GLN A 378 3.46 -21.17 6.17
N ASP A 379 3.20 -22.01 5.17
CA ASP A 379 4.22 -22.52 4.23
C ASP A 379 4.88 -21.39 3.44
N LEU A 380 4.09 -20.43 2.94
CA LEU A 380 4.61 -19.24 2.24
C LEU A 380 5.48 -18.36 3.15
N LEU A 381 5.07 -18.16 4.41
CA LEU A 381 5.81 -17.37 5.38
C LEU A 381 7.08 -18.08 5.83
N GLN A 382 7.04 -19.39 6.04
CA GLN A 382 8.23 -20.19 6.33
C GLN A 382 9.23 -20.12 5.17
N LYS A 383 8.75 -20.22 3.92
CA LYS A 383 9.59 -20.05 2.72
C LYS A 383 10.19 -18.65 2.65
N LYS A 384 9.40 -17.60 2.95
CA LYS A 384 9.88 -16.22 3.00
C LYS A 384 10.93 -16.01 4.09
N LEU A 385 10.70 -16.57 5.29
CA LEU A 385 11.63 -16.51 6.41
C LEU A 385 12.95 -17.20 6.06
N ALA A 386 12.90 -18.39 5.46
CA ALA A 386 14.08 -19.10 4.99
C ALA A 386 14.86 -18.29 3.93
N GLY A 387 14.16 -17.62 3.01
CA GLY A 387 14.77 -16.69 2.05
C GLY A 387 15.50 -15.53 2.74
N LEU A 388 14.86 -14.88 3.73
CA LEU A 388 15.49 -13.80 4.48
C LEU A 388 16.74 -14.27 5.25
N TYR A 389 16.71 -15.45 5.88
CA TYR A 389 17.89 -16.02 6.53
C TYR A 389 19.00 -16.41 5.53
N THR A 390 18.66 -16.68 4.28
CA THR A 390 19.66 -16.92 3.22
C THR A 390 20.35 -15.61 2.80
N GLU A 391 19.61 -14.50 2.75
CA GLU A 391 20.15 -13.16 2.43
C GLU A 391 20.88 -12.49 3.61
N LEU A 392 20.53 -12.87 4.84
CA LEU A 392 21.00 -12.23 6.07
C LEU A 392 22.54 -12.15 6.21
N PRO A 393 23.33 -13.18 5.86
CA PRO A 393 24.79 -13.10 5.92
C PRO A 393 25.36 -11.98 5.03
N GLU A 394 24.84 -11.83 3.81
CA GLU A 394 25.28 -10.78 2.88
C GLU A 394 24.89 -9.39 3.39
N VAL A 395 23.68 -9.24 3.94
CA VAL A 395 23.24 -7.99 4.56
C VAL A 395 24.12 -7.61 5.75
N ASN A 396 24.49 -8.58 6.58
CA ASN A 396 25.38 -8.35 7.73
C ASN A 396 26.83 -8.07 7.30
N GLU A 397 27.32 -8.68 6.23
CA GLU A 397 28.64 -8.37 5.67
C GLU A 397 28.69 -6.93 5.12
N LEU A 398 27.63 -6.50 4.43
CA LEU A 398 27.59 -5.19 3.77
C LEU A 398 27.24 -4.04 4.73
N TYR A 399 26.37 -4.27 5.70
CA TYR A 399 25.76 -3.22 6.52
C TYR A 399 25.85 -3.46 8.03
N GLY A 400 26.31 -4.64 8.46
CA GLY A 400 26.58 -4.94 9.86
C GLY A 400 27.89 -4.32 10.36
N VAL A 401 28.10 -4.40 11.67
CA VAL A 401 29.36 -4.05 12.35
C VAL A 401 30.07 -5.27 12.95
N GLY A 402 29.53 -6.47 12.74
CA GLY A 402 30.12 -7.75 13.15
C GLY A 402 30.05 -8.04 14.65
N SER A 403 29.13 -7.37 15.36
CA SER A 403 29.00 -7.50 16.82
C SER A 403 28.48 -8.89 17.23
N VAL A 404 28.67 -9.26 18.50
CA VAL A 404 28.14 -10.51 19.05
C VAL A 404 26.61 -10.55 18.92
N ALA A 405 25.93 -9.44 19.20
CA ALA A 405 24.48 -9.33 19.04
C ALA A 405 24.02 -9.52 17.58
N GLU A 406 24.78 -9.03 16.59
CA GLU A 406 24.47 -9.26 15.18
C GLU A 406 24.66 -10.72 14.75
N ARG A 407 25.62 -11.44 15.36
CA ARG A 407 25.76 -12.89 15.15
C ARG A 407 24.63 -13.66 15.81
N GLU A 408 24.15 -13.22 16.97
CA GLU A 408 22.98 -13.83 17.61
C GLU A 408 21.70 -13.65 16.78
N LEU A 409 21.52 -12.50 16.13
CA LEU A 409 20.38 -12.26 15.22
C LEU A 409 20.39 -13.19 13.99
N GLN A 410 21.51 -13.85 13.67
CA GLN A 410 21.59 -14.86 12.61
C GLN A 410 21.04 -16.22 13.04
N ASN A 411 20.78 -16.42 14.33
CA ASN A 411 20.26 -17.68 14.83
C ASN A 411 18.76 -17.84 14.47
N PRO A 412 18.37 -18.78 13.60
CA PRO A 412 16.96 -18.99 13.24
C PRO A 412 16.12 -19.58 14.38
N LYS A 413 16.75 -20.05 15.46
CA LYS A 413 16.07 -20.61 16.64
C LYS A 413 15.81 -19.57 17.74
N LEU A 414 16.16 -18.31 17.51
CA LEU A 414 15.98 -17.25 18.49
C LEU A 414 14.47 -17.00 18.71
N SER A 415 14.05 -16.81 19.97
CA SER A 415 12.66 -16.44 20.26
C SER A 415 12.35 -15.05 19.72
N ILE A 416 11.06 -14.77 19.44
CA ILE A 416 10.61 -13.48 18.92
C ILE A 416 10.95 -12.35 19.89
N GLU A 417 10.73 -12.59 21.19
CA GLU A 417 11.01 -11.64 22.26
C GLU A 417 12.50 -11.31 22.28
N ARG A 418 13.35 -12.34 22.27
CA ARG A 418 14.81 -12.16 22.32
C ARG A 418 15.34 -11.50 21.05
N PHE A 419 14.79 -11.84 19.88
CA PHE A 419 15.14 -11.19 18.61
C PHE A 419 14.81 -9.69 18.65
N GLN A 420 13.61 -9.34 19.13
CA GLN A 420 13.17 -7.96 19.23
C GLN A 420 14.03 -7.15 20.19
N GLU A 421 14.34 -7.70 21.36
CA GLU A 421 15.23 -7.08 22.35
C GLU A 421 16.61 -6.80 21.74
N LEU A 422 17.27 -7.83 21.21
CA LEU A 422 18.60 -7.72 20.62
C LEU A 422 18.65 -6.73 19.46
N LEU A 423 17.62 -6.74 18.60
CA LEU A 423 17.51 -5.82 17.47
C LEU A 423 17.42 -4.37 17.96
N ASN A 424 16.57 -4.10 18.95
CA ASN A 424 16.37 -2.76 19.50
C ASN A 424 17.60 -2.26 20.25
N GLU A 425 18.24 -3.12 21.05
CA GLU A 425 19.47 -2.80 21.77
C GLU A 425 20.60 -2.49 20.78
N THR A 426 20.82 -3.37 19.79
CA THR A 426 21.86 -3.20 18.77
C THR A 426 21.63 -1.91 17.97
N TYR A 427 20.39 -1.64 17.58
CA TYR A 427 20.06 -0.43 16.85
C TYR A 427 20.27 0.84 17.67
N THR A 428 19.80 0.84 18.92
CA THR A 428 19.96 1.99 19.84
C THR A 428 21.44 2.27 20.11
N HIS A 429 22.22 1.23 20.36
CA HIS A 429 23.67 1.34 20.56
C HIS A 429 24.38 1.85 19.29
N ARG A 430 24.03 1.33 18.11
CA ARG A 430 24.61 1.80 16.84
C ARG A 430 24.22 3.24 16.52
N ILE A 431 23.00 3.68 16.82
CA ILE A 431 22.60 5.08 16.71
C ILE A 431 23.45 5.95 17.63
N ALA A 432 23.63 5.53 18.88
CA ALA A 432 24.40 6.30 19.86
C ALA A 432 25.87 6.47 19.45
N LEU A 433 26.48 5.42 18.88
CA LEU A 433 27.88 5.44 18.46
C LEU A 433 28.12 6.10 17.10
N PHE A 434 27.25 5.87 16.12
CA PHE A 434 27.53 6.18 14.72
C PHE A 434 26.57 7.20 14.10
N ASN A 435 25.58 7.68 14.86
CA ASN A 435 24.40 8.40 14.37
C ASN A 435 23.58 7.57 13.34
N SER A 436 22.38 8.04 13.00
CA SER A 436 21.58 7.41 11.95
C SER A 436 22.28 7.54 10.58
N SER A 437 22.37 6.42 9.86
CA SER A 437 22.87 6.34 8.48
C SER A 437 21.93 5.52 7.60
N PRO A 438 21.89 5.76 6.27
CA PRO A 438 21.09 4.95 5.34
C PRO A 438 21.38 3.44 5.46
N GLU A 439 22.64 3.09 5.70
CA GLU A 439 23.10 1.71 5.86
C GLU A 439 22.54 1.09 7.16
N LEU A 440 22.56 1.83 8.27
CA LEU A 440 21.99 1.40 9.54
C LEU A 440 20.47 1.25 9.45
N GLU A 441 19.79 2.18 8.78
CA GLU A 441 18.34 2.14 8.55
C GLU A 441 17.94 0.97 7.65
N TYR A 442 18.76 0.66 6.63
CA TYR A 442 18.55 -0.53 5.78
C TYR A 442 18.73 -1.81 6.58
N TRP A 443 19.84 -1.92 7.34
CA TRP A 443 20.12 -3.07 8.20
C TRP A 443 18.99 -3.30 9.22
N TYR A 444 18.55 -2.24 9.90
CA TYR A 444 17.46 -2.30 10.87
C TYR A 444 16.13 -2.65 10.21
N GLY A 445 15.85 -2.09 9.03
CA GLY A 445 14.68 -2.45 8.23
C GLY A 445 14.67 -3.94 7.90
N PHE A 446 15.77 -4.47 7.38
CA PHE A 446 15.91 -5.89 7.02
C PHE A 446 15.62 -6.82 8.21
N HIS A 447 16.20 -6.55 9.37
CA HIS A 447 15.96 -7.36 10.57
C HIS A 447 14.52 -7.22 11.09
N ASN A 448 13.89 -6.05 10.95
CA ASN A 448 12.47 -5.90 11.24
C ASN A 448 11.58 -6.72 10.29
N GLN A 449 11.98 -6.96 9.04
CA GLN A 449 11.23 -7.87 8.17
C GLN A 449 11.27 -9.30 8.70
N ILE A 450 12.43 -9.77 9.16
CA ILE A 450 12.56 -11.09 9.80
C ILE A 450 11.64 -11.15 11.02
N LEU A 451 11.74 -10.17 11.93
CA LEU A 451 10.91 -10.11 13.13
C LEU A 451 9.41 -10.10 12.82
N ASN A 452 9.00 -9.32 11.81
CA ASN A 452 7.59 -9.26 11.40
C ASN A 452 7.11 -10.59 10.83
N VAL A 453 7.90 -11.25 9.98
CA VAL A 453 7.54 -12.59 9.46
C VAL A 453 7.48 -13.62 10.58
N MET A 454 8.39 -13.59 11.56
CA MET A 454 8.32 -14.47 12.73
C MET A 454 7.04 -14.25 13.55
N LYS A 455 6.65 -12.98 13.76
CA LYS A 455 5.38 -12.63 14.42
C LYS A 455 4.18 -13.12 13.62
N ASP A 456 4.17 -12.89 12.31
CA ASP A 456 3.09 -13.32 11.43
C ASP A 456 2.91 -14.84 11.47
N ILE A 457 4.00 -15.63 11.48
CA ILE A 457 3.93 -17.09 11.63
C ILE A 457 3.31 -17.46 12.99
N ARG A 458 3.72 -16.82 14.08
CA ARG A 458 3.17 -17.08 15.42
C ARG A 458 1.68 -16.75 15.52
N PHE A 459 1.19 -15.75 14.77
CA PHE A 459 -0.25 -15.42 14.76
C PHE A 459 -1.11 -16.44 13.99
N LEU A 460 -0.51 -17.33 13.20
CA LEU A 460 -1.22 -18.37 12.44
C LEU A 460 -1.28 -19.73 13.15
N VAL A 461 -0.45 -19.93 14.18
CA VAL A 461 -0.36 -21.14 15.02
C VAL A 461 -1.12 -20.88 16.31
#